data_AF-A0A562P3V7-F1
#
_entry.id   AF-A0A562P3V7-F1
#
_cell.length_a   1.000
_cell.length_b   1.000
_cell.length_c   1.000
_cell.angle_alpha   90.00
_cell.angle_beta   90.00
_cell.angle_gamma   90.00
#
_symmetry.space_group_name_H-M   'P 1'
#
loop_
_entity.id
_entity.type
_entity.pdbx_description
1 polymer ?
#
loop_
_entity_poly.entity_id
_entity_poly.type
_entity_poly.pdbx_seq_one_letter_code
_entity_poly.pdbx_strand_id
1 'polypeptide(L)' 'MTTIGEKWPSSAPSQNPFVRGDDGKIPSITAISALCRENPLRAVQLCKAAGEDLNKWFPNNPK' A
#
# COMPACT_ATOMS: atom_id res chain seq x y z
N MET A 1 -5.90 30.76 -25.67
CA MET A 1 -4.91 30.13 -24.78
C MET A 1 -5.69 29.32 -23.75
N THR A 2 -5.95 28.04 -24.03
CA THR A 2 -6.71 27.16 -23.14
C THR A 2 -5.70 26.14 -22.61
N THR A 3 -5.18 26.40 -21.41
CA THR A 3 -4.24 25.49 -20.74
C THR A 3 -4.99 24.22 -20.39
N ILE A 4 -4.60 23.17 -21.11
CA ILE A 4 -4.94 21.77 -20.90
C ILE A 4 -4.73 21.39 -19.44
N GLY A 5 -5.70 20.63 -18.93
CA GLY A 5 -5.71 20.16 -17.57
C GLY A 5 -4.50 19.30 -17.27
N GLU A 6 -3.59 19.81 -16.46
CA GLU A 6 -2.67 18.96 -15.71
C GLU A 6 -3.31 18.73 -14.35
N LYS A 7 -4.21 17.74 -14.34
CA LYS A 7 -4.64 17.03 -13.15
C LYS A 7 -3.38 16.43 -12.55
N TRP A 8 -2.67 17.18 -11.72
CA TRP A 8 -1.70 16.62 -10.78
C TRP A 8 -2.50 15.59 -9.96
N PRO A 9 -2.25 14.27 -10.07
CA PRO A 9 -2.79 13.38 -9.05
C PRO A 9 -2.11 13.83 -7.77
N SER A 10 -2.95 14.30 -6.83
CA SER A 10 -2.60 14.70 -5.48
C SER A 10 -1.38 13.96 -5.00
N SER A 11 -0.33 14.71 -4.61
CA SER A 11 0.86 14.20 -3.94
C SER A 11 0.49 12.97 -3.13
N ALA A 12 0.90 11.80 -3.63
CA ALA A 12 0.58 10.53 -3.04
C ALA A 12 0.89 10.61 -1.54
N PRO A 13 -0.10 10.48 -0.63
CA PRO A 13 0.19 10.50 0.78
C PRO A 13 0.95 9.21 1.06
N SER A 14 2.28 9.27 1.18
CA SER A 14 3.10 8.24 1.84
C SER A 14 2.56 6.82 1.57
N GLN A 15 2.45 6.48 0.28
CA GLN A 15 1.49 5.48 -0.22
C GLN A 15 1.66 4.17 0.52
N ASN A 16 0.59 3.77 1.21
CA ASN A 16 0.48 2.47 1.83
C ASN A 16 0.86 1.39 0.79
N PRO A 17 1.91 0.59 1.04
CA PRO A 17 2.44 -0.33 0.04
C PRO A 17 1.46 -1.48 -0.28
N PHE A 18 0.41 -1.66 0.54
CA PHE A 18 -0.70 -2.58 0.29
C PHE A 18 -1.78 -2.01 -0.63
N VAL A 19 -1.81 -0.69 -0.86
CA VAL A 19 -2.76 -0.09 -1.80
C VAL A 19 -2.33 -0.42 -3.22
N ARG A 20 -3.20 -1.12 -3.94
CA ARG A 20 -3.01 -1.42 -5.36
C ARG A 20 -3.02 -0.11 -6.16
N GLY A 21 -2.09 0.00 -7.10
CA GLY A 21 -2.10 1.09 -8.07
C GLY A 21 -3.32 1.01 -9.00
N ASP A 22 -3.46 2.00 -9.87
CA ASP A 22 -4.56 2.09 -10.85
C ASP A 22 -4.65 0.86 -11.78
N ASP A 23 -3.50 0.21 -12.02
CA ASP A 23 -3.35 -1.05 -12.76
C ASP A 23 -3.78 -2.31 -11.97
N GLY A 24 -4.26 -2.16 -10.72
CA GLY A 24 -4.66 -3.26 -9.83
C GLY A 24 -3.49 -4.06 -9.24
N LYS A 25 -2.24 -3.62 -9.47
CA LYS A 25 -1.02 -4.25 -8.97
C LYS A 25 -0.50 -3.62 -7.69
N ILE A 26 0.13 -4.44 -6.86
CA ILE A 26 0.88 -3.96 -5.70
C ILE A 26 2.14 -3.25 -6.20
N PRO A 27 2.38 -1.99 -5.81
CA PRO A 27 3.46 -1.19 -6.37
C PRO A 27 4.85 -1.72 -6.00
N SER A 28 5.02 -2.32 -4.81
CA SER A 28 6.29 -2.91 -4.41
C SER A 28 6.13 -3.96 -3.31
N ILE A 29 6.26 -5.23 -3.68
CA ILE A 29 6.34 -6.36 -2.72
C ILE A 29 7.56 -6.20 -1.81
N THR A 30 8.66 -5.67 -2.33
CA THR A 30 9.89 -5.43 -1.57
C THR A 30 9.65 -4.43 -0.43
N ALA A 31 8.88 -3.35 -0.68
CA ALA A 31 8.53 -2.37 0.34
C ALA A 31 7.64 -2.99 1.44
N ILE A 32 6.68 -3.86 1.06
CA ILE A 32 5.88 -4.63 2.02
C ILE A 32 6.77 -5.52 2.88
N SER A 33 7.67 -6.29 2.27
CA SER A 33 8.55 -7.22 2.97
C SER A 33 9.50 -6.50 3.94
N ALA A 34 10.07 -5.36 3.52
CA ALA A 34 10.88 -4.50 4.39
C ALA A 34 10.04 -3.98 5.58
N LEU A 35 8.86 -3.42 5.31
CA LEU A 35 7.95 -2.92 6.34
C LEU A 35 7.51 -4.01 7.32
N CYS A 36 7.22 -5.22 6.86
CA CYS A 36 6.88 -6.35 7.72
C CYS A 36 8.04 -6.75 8.65
N ARG A 37 9.29 -6.62 8.20
CA ARG A 37 10.48 -6.91 9.01
C ARG A 37 10.79 -5.79 10.01
N GLU A 38 10.68 -4.54 9.58
CA GLU A 38 11.01 -3.38 10.41
C GLU A 38 9.90 -3.06 11.43
N ASN A 39 8.63 -3.15 11.00
CA ASN A 39 7.49 -2.81 11.84
C ASN A 39 6.23 -3.62 11.45
N PRO A 40 6.12 -4.87 11.93
CA PRO A 40 5.00 -5.76 11.58
C PRO A 40 3.64 -5.21 12.01
N LEU A 41 3.56 -4.50 13.14
CA LEU A 41 2.31 -3.88 13.60
C LEU A 41 1.81 -2.81 12.64
N ARG A 42 2.71 -1.96 12.15
CA ARG A 42 2.39 -0.94 11.15
C ARG A 42 1.99 -1.57 9.82
N ALA A 43 2.64 -2.67 9.43
CA ALA A 43 2.29 -3.41 8.22
C ALA A 43 0.85 -3.97 8.29
N VAL A 44 0.44 -4.53 9.43
CA VAL A 44 -0.93 -5.01 9.67
C VAL A 44 -1.94 -3.87 9.61
N GLN A 45 -1.66 -2.73 10.26
CA GLN A 45 -2.53 -1.55 10.21
C GLN A 45 -2.72 -1.03 8.78
N LEU A 46 -1.64 -0.99 8.01
CA LEU A 46 -1.65 -0.55 6.62
C LEU A 46 -2.39 -1.56 5.73
N CYS A 47 -2.17 -2.86 5.89
CA CYS A 47 -2.95 -3.87 5.17
C CYS A 47 -4.46 -3.74 5.44
N LYS A 48 -4.86 -3.53 6.71
CA LYS A 48 -6.27 -3.24 7.07
C LYS A 48 -6.78 -1.96 6.41
N ALA A 49 -5.99 -0.89 6.45
CA ALA A 49 -6.36 0.40 5.86
C ALA A 49 -6.48 0.34 4.33
N ALA A 50 -5.74 -0.57 3.67
CA ALA A 50 -5.85 -0.84 2.24
C ALA A 50 -7.07 -1.71 1.89
N GLY A 51 -7.78 -2.27 2.88
CA GLY A 51 -8.85 -3.24 2.65
C GLY A 51 -8.35 -4.60 2.13
N GLU A 52 -7.05 -4.89 2.26
CA GLU A 52 -6.46 -6.16 1.83
C GLU A 52 -6.60 -7.23 2.92
N ASP A 53 -6.62 -8.49 2.50
CA ASP A 53 -6.81 -9.62 3.40
C ASP A 53 -5.52 -9.92 4.18
N LEU A 54 -5.57 -9.70 5.50
CA LEU A 54 -4.45 -9.98 6.38
C LEU A 54 -4.01 -11.43 6.35
N ASN A 55 -4.92 -12.40 6.15
CA ASN A 55 -4.52 -13.81 6.12
C ASN A 55 -3.71 -14.12 4.85
N LYS A 56 -3.93 -13.38 3.75
CA LYS A 56 -3.13 -13.52 2.52
C LYS A 56 -1.73 -12.94 2.69
N TRP A 57 -1.61 -11.81 3.37
CA TRP A 57 -0.33 -11.10 3.54
C TRP A 57 0.48 -11.56 4.75
N PHE A 58 -0.20 -12.03 5.80
CA PHE A 58 0.38 -12.45 7.08
C PHE A 58 -0.17 -13.82 7.50
N PRO A 59 0.12 -14.90 6.74
CA PRO A 59 -0.42 -16.23 7.03
C PRO A 59 0.05 -16.81 8.37
N ASN A 60 1.20 -16.34 8.88
CA ASN A 60 1.81 -16.81 10.14
C ASN A 60 1.59 -15.85 11.32
N ASN A 61 0.65 -14.90 11.24
CA ASN A 61 0.42 -13.99 12.35
C ASN A 61 -0.14 -14.78 13.56
N PRO A 62 0.56 -14.84 14.70
CA PRO A 62 0.02 -15.51 15.89
C PRO A 62 -1.24 -14.78 16.33
N LYS A 63 -2.34 -15.53 16.45
CA LYS A 63 -3.67 -15.03 16.80
C LYS A 63 -3.76 -14.71 18.29
#